data_AF-A0A957UF51-F1
#
_entry.id   AF-A0A957UF51-F1
#
_cell.length_a   1.000
_cell.length_b   1.000
_cell.length_c   1.000
_cell.angle_alpha   90.00
_cell.angle_beta   90.00
_cell.angle_gamma   90.00
#
_symmetry.space_group_name_H-M   'P 1'
#
loop_
_entity.id
_entity.type
_entity.pdbx_description
1 polymer ?
#
loop_
_entity_poly.entity_id
_entity_poly.type
_entity_poly.pdbx_seq_one_letter_code
_entity_poly.pdbx_strand_id
1 'polypeptide(L)'
;MADYVIRACSDPTCRARYPAPAADGDAARCPWCGSPTSVVHTLAAPAEADESPAAAAPIAALLDNVRSLFNVGSIFRSADGA
;
A
#
# COMPACT_ATOMS: atom_id res chain seq x y z
N MET A 1 -3.87 15.83 3.89
CA MET A 1 -3.42 14.43 3.76
C MET A 1 -4.20 13.82 2.60
N ALA A 2 -3.54 13.12 1.68
CA ALA A 2 -4.24 12.48 0.57
C ALA A 2 -4.76 11.12 1.03
N ASP A 3 -6.07 10.92 0.99
CA ASP A 3 -6.68 9.62 1.24
C ASP A 3 -6.36 8.67 0.10
N TYR A 4 -6.08 7.42 0.43
CA TYR A 4 -5.82 6.37 -0.56
C TYR A 4 -7.00 5.39 -0.59
N VAL A 5 -7.23 4.81 -1.75
CA VAL A 5 -8.22 3.74 -1.94
C VAL A 5 -7.53 2.53 -2.57
N ILE A 6 -7.97 1.34 -2.20
CA ILE A 6 -7.65 0.13 -2.95
C ILE A 6 -8.66 -0.01 -4.07
N ARG A 7 -8.16 -0.07 -5.31
CA ARG A 7 -8.95 -0.34 -6.50
C ARG A 7 -8.80 -1.79 -6.92
N ALA A 8 -9.85 -2.36 -7.48
CA ALA A 8 -9.85 -3.71 -8.05
C ALA A 8 -10.32 -3.69 -9.50
N CYS A 9 -9.58 -4.40 -10.37
CA CYS A 9 -9.97 -4.61 -11.76
C CYS A 9 -11.22 -5.50 -11.86
N SER A 10 -12.16 -5.12 -12.71
CA SER A 10 -13.38 -5.91 -12.96
C SER A 10 -13.15 -7.15 -13.83
N ASP A 11 -12.01 -7.22 -14.53
CA ASP A 11 -11.68 -8.35 -15.38
C ASP A 11 -11.32 -9.59 -14.53
N PRO A 12 -12.06 -10.71 -14.67
CA PRO A 12 -11.87 -11.92 -13.87
C PRO A 12 -10.55 -12.64 -14.17
N THR A 13 -9.88 -12.33 -15.28
CA THR A 13 -8.56 -12.88 -15.62
C THR A 13 -7.44 -12.05 -15.01
N CYS A 14 -7.53 -10.71 -15.10
CA CYS A 14 -6.51 -9.81 -14.57
C CYS A 14 -6.53 -9.74 -13.02
N ARG A 15 -7.69 -9.43 -12.42
CA ARG A 15 -7.90 -9.35 -10.96
C ARG A 15 -6.91 -8.47 -10.19
N ALA A 16 -6.21 -7.57 -10.85
CA ALA A 16 -5.23 -6.71 -10.21
C ALA A 16 -5.89 -5.84 -9.13
N ARG A 17 -5.16 -5.67 -8.02
CA ARG A 17 -5.52 -4.79 -6.91
C ARG A 17 -4.35 -3.89 -6.57
N TYR A 18 -4.63 -2.61 -6.37
CA TYR A 18 -3.58 -1.62 -6.17
C TYR A 18 -4.10 -0.39 -5.41
N PRO A 19 -3.25 0.28 -4.62
CA PRO A 19 -3.58 1.57 -4.04
C PRO A 19 -3.55 2.65 -5.12
N ALA A 20 -4.47 3.62 -5.03
CA ALA A 20 -4.50 4.83 -5.83
C ALA A 20 -4.96 6.01 -4.96
N PRO A 21 -4.55 7.26 -5.28
CA PRO A 21 -5.09 8.42 -4.60
C PRO A 21 -6.62 8.47 -4.79
N ALA A 22 -7.36 8.77 -3.72
CA ALA A 22 -8.82 8.83 -3.77
C ALA A 22 -9.35 9.88 -4.78
N ALA A 23 -8.57 10.95 -4.98
CA ALA A 23 -8.90 12.05 -5.89
C ALA A 23 -8.48 11.79 -7.36
N ASP A 24 -7.87 10.66 -7.67
CA ASP A 24 -7.35 10.38 -9.00
C ASP A 24 -8.47 9.88 -9.94
N GLY A 25 -8.99 10.78 -10.77
CA GLY A 25 -10.04 10.50 -11.76
C GLY A 25 -9.59 9.57 -12.89
N ASP A 26 -8.29 9.55 -13.20
CA ASP A 26 -7.72 8.71 -14.25
C ASP A 26 -7.52 7.24 -13.79
N ALA A 27 -7.58 6.99 -12.48
CA ALA A 27 -7.47 5.66 -11.90
C ALA A 27 -8.69 4.73 -12.18
N ALA A 28 -9.69 5.20 -12.94
CA ALA A 28 -10.84 4.40 -13.35
C ALA A 28 -10.48 3.22 -14.28
N ARG A 29 -9.30 3.24 -14.90
CA ARG A 29 -8.80 2.16 -15.76
C ARG A 29 -7.66 1.39 -15.12
N CYS A 30 -7.65 0.08 -15.32
CA CYS A 30 -6.61 -0.80 -14.84
C CYS A 30 -5.30 -0.51 -15.60
N PRO A 31 -4.17 -0.25 -14.91
CA PRO A 31 -2.90 0.03 -15.57
C PRO A 31 -2.30 -1.21 -16.25
N TRP A 32 -2.78 -2.41 -15.94
CA TRP A 32 -2.31 -3.66 -16.55
C TRP A 32 -3.07 -4.06 -17.81
N CYS A 33 -4.40 -3.95 -17.80
CA CYS A 33 -5.24 -4.46 -18.89
C CYS A 33 -6.22 -3.43 -19.48
N GLY A 34 -6.29 -2.22 -18.93
CA GLY A 34 -7.17 -1.15 -19.39
C GLY A 34 -8.65 -1.28 -19.02
N SER A 35 -9.06 -2.44 -18.47
CA SER A 35 -10.43 -2.69 -18.00
C SER A 35 -10.82 -1.75 -16.86
N PRO A 36 -12.13 -1.50 -16.65
CA PRO A 36 -12.60 -0.65 -15.56
C PRO A 36 -12.20 -1.17 -14.18
N THR A 37 -12.06 -0.26 -13.22
CA THR A 37 -11.80 -0.61 -11.82
C THR A 37 -12.82 0.03 -10.88
N SER A 38 -13.07 -0.64 -9.75
CA SER A 38 -13.90 -0.11 -8.66
C SER A 38 -13.09 0.05 -7.38
N VAL A 39 -13.50 0.97 -6.52
CA VAL A 39 -12.95 1.08 -5.17
C VAL A 39 -13.52 -0.07 -4.34
N VAL A 40 -12.64 -0.84 -3.71
CA VAL A 40 -13.00 -1.97 -2.83
C VAL A 40 -12.60 -1.74 -1.37
N HIS A 41 -11.73 -0.78 -1.11
CA HIS A 41 -11.35 -0.38 0.25
C HIS A 41 -10.89 1.07 0.30
N THR A 42 -11.07 1.73 1.43
CA THR A 42 -10.53 3.07 1.70
C THR A 42 -9.51 2.95 2.81
N LEU A 43 -8.32 3.51 2.60
CA LEU A 43 -7.25 3.57 3.57
C LEU A 43 -7.26 4.95 4.21
N ALA A 44 -7.36 4.99 5.53
CA ALA A 44 -7.00 6.18 6.27
C ALA A 44 -5.51 6.46 6.06
N ALA A 45 -5.15 7.73 5.92
CA ALA A 45 -3.74 8.11 5.98
C ALA A 45 -3.13 7.56 7.28
N PRO A 46 -1.89 7.04 7.25
CA PRO A 46 -1.21 6.59 8.46
C PRO A 46 -1.19 7.74 9.46
N ALA A 47 -1.79 7.53 10.62
CA ALA A 47 -1.53 8.39 11.76
C ALA A 47 -0.16 7.98 12.30
N GLU A 48 0.75 8.94 12.48
CA GLU A 48 1.89 8.73 13.35
C GLU A 48 1.32 8.40 14.74
N ALA A 49 1.57 7.18 15.22
CA ALA A 49 1.22 6.81 16.58
C ALA A 49 2.26 7.44 17.51
N ASP A 50 1.80 8.04 18.61
CA ASP A 50 2.70 8.38 19.71
C ASP A 50 3.46 7.11 20.14
N GLU A 51 4.77 7.25 20.41
CA GLU A 51 5.60 6.17 20.95
C GLU A 51 5.04 5.70 22.30
N SER A 52 4.11 4.76 22.27
CA SER A 52 3.70 4.03 23.45
C SER A 52 4.69 2.89 23.65
N PRO A 53 5.25 2.67 24.86
CA PRO A 53 6.11 1.53 25.11
C PRO A 53 5.32 0.25 24.84
N ALA A 54 5.57 -0.36 23.68
CA ALA A 54 4.89 -1.57 23.26
C ALA A 54 5.23 -2.69 24.26
N ALA A 55 4.22 -3.48 24.64
CA ALA A 55 4.48 -4.71 25.36
C ALA A 55 5.48 -5.56 24.58
N ALA A 56 6.55 -6.01 25.24
CA ALA A 56 7.62 -6.82 24.64
C ALA A 56 7.09 -8.22 24.28
N ALA A 57 6.30 -8.31 23.22
CA ALA A 57 5.90 -9.56 22.61
C ALA A 57 7.00 -10.01 21.64
N PRO A 58 7.41 -11.28 21.64
CA PRO A 58 8.32 -11.80 20.64
C PRO A 58 7.60 -11.81 19.28
N ILE A 59 7.97 -10.89 18.39
CA ILE A 59 7.47 -10.83 17.01
C ILE A 59 8.55 -11.41 16.10
N ALA A 60 8.17 -12.36 15.25
CA ALA A 60 9.01 -12.85 14.16
C ALA A 60 8.38 -12.41 12.83
N ALA A 61 9.12 -11.65 12.03
CA ALA A 61 8.71 -11.23 10.70
C ALA A 61 9.50 -12.00 9.64
N LEU A 62 8.81 -12.55 8.64
CA LEU A 62 9.41 -13.19 7.48
C LEU A 62 9.16 -12.32 6.24
N LEU A 63 10.23 -11.80 5.66
CA LEU A 63 10.20 -11.06 4.40
C LEU A 63 10.50 -12.04 3.26
N ASP A 64 9.46 -12.42 2.53
CA ASP A 64 9.53 -13.44 1.47
C ASP A 64 9.83 -12.88 0.07
N ASN A 65 9.74 -11.55 -0.11
CA ASN A 65 9.81 -10.89 -1.41
C ASN A 65 10.91 -9.83 -1.51
N VAL A 66 12.14 -10.21 -1.13
CA VAL A 66 13.37 -9.38 -1.26
C VAL A 66 13.88 -9.37 -2.71
N ARG A 67 13.09 -8.82 -3.65
CA ARG A 67 13.55 -8.57 -5.03
C ARG A 67 13.48 -7.10 -5.46
N SER A 68 13.12 -6.19 -4.55
CA SER A 68 13.30 -4.75 -4.73
C SER A 68 13.83 -4.11 -3.45
N LEU A 69 15.14 -4.26 -3.22
CA LEU A 69 15.88 -3.55 -2.18
C LEU A 69 15.77 -2.02 -2.32
N PHE A 70 15.31 -1.50 -3.45
CA PHE A 70 15.05 -0.07 -3.65
C PHE A 70 13.69 0.40 -3.11
N ASN A 71 12.66 -0.45 -3.05
CA ASN A 71 11.38 -0.10 -2.41
C ASN A 71 11.36 -0.37 -0.90
N VAL A 72 12.11 -1.38 -0.44
CA VAL A 72 12.13 -1.76 0.98
C VAL A 72 13.27 -1.04 1.73
N GLY A 73 14.40 -0.80 1.04
CA GLY A 73 15.54 -0.11 1.64
C GLY A 73 15.27 1.36 1.97
N SER A 74 14.29 2.01 1.35
CA SER A 74 13.86 3.37 1.77
C SER A 74 13.11 3.33 3.11
N ILE A 75 12.23 2.35 3.31
CA ILE A 75 11.41 2.20 4.54
C ILE A 75 12.31 1.99 5.77
N PHE A 76 13.34 1.14 5.67
CA PHE A 76 14.27 0.94 6.79
C PHE A 76 15.27 2.09 6.96
N ARG A 77 15.72 2.73 5.86
CA ARG A 77 16.60 3.91 5.96
C ARG A 77 15.89 5.18 6.44
N SER A 78 14.57 5.25 6.36
CA SER A 78 13.78 6.32 7.00
C SER A 78 13.39 6.01 8.45
N ALA A 79 13.58 4.77 8.91
CA ALA A 79 13.30 4.37 10.29
C ALA A 79 14.51 4.63 11.21
N ASP A 80 15.74 4.51 10.68
CA ASP A 80 16.95 5.07 11.31
C ASP A 80 17.15 6.50 10.80
N GLY A 81 16.48 7.47 11.43
CA GLY A 81 16.71 8.88 11.17
C GLY A 81 18.17 9.27 11.45
N ALA A 82 18.85 9.80 10.43
CA ALA A 82 20.01 10.69 10.61
C ALA A 82 19.55 12.14 10.54
#